data_AF-A0AAP5JWJ4-F1
#
_entry.id   AF-A0AAP5JWJ4-F1
#
_cell.length_a   1.000
_cell.length_b   1.000
_cell.length_c   1.000
_cell.angle_alpha   90.00
_cell.angle_beta   90.00
_cell.angle_gamma   90.00
#
_symmetry.space_group_name_H-M   'P 1'
#
loop_
_entity.id
_entity.type
_entity.pdbx_description
1 polymer ?
#
loop_
_entity_poly.entity_id
_entity_poly.type
_entity_poly.pdbx_seq_one_letter_code
_entity_poly.pdbx_strand_id
1 'polypeptide(L)'
;MGSVKIDIHEKDRKYTQTYALNTPKGVARLLRDRYRIAERRFKGDTAASDILIDLSSAIESAGLTQRQAEALALVHGKWQLTHQEAAKVMGVGRRSVTQFVNEVYGKLAAIYKRWNYGEIIVEYTETEGERDIER
;
A
#
# COMPACT_ATOMS: atom_id res chain seq x y z
N MET A 1 -32.42 20.26 -25.59
CA MET A 1 -31.42 20.20 -24.50
C MET A 1 -31.39 18.77 -23.99
N GLY A 2 -30.33 18.02 -24.30
CA GLY A 2 -30.24 16.60 -23.95
C GLY A 2 -30.03 16.42 -22.45
N SER A 3 -30.94 15.71 -21.79
CA SER A 3 -30.74 15.30 -20.39
C SER A 3 -29.59 14.31 -20.34
N VAL A 4 -28.46 14.70 -19.77
CA VAL A 4 -27.41 13.75 -19.41
C VAL A 4 -28.00 12.87 -18.31
N LYS A 5 -28.28 11.60 -18.64
CA LYS A 5 -28.66 10.58 -17.66
C LYS A 5 -27.44 10.34 -16.78
N ILE A 6 -27.35 11.04 -15.66
CA ILE A 6 -26.37 10.76 -14.62
C ILE A 6 -26.82 9.45 -13.98
N ASP A 7 -26.07 8.38 -14.23
CA ASP A 7 -26.31 7.06 -13.63
C ASP A 7 -26.05 7.16 -12.12
N ILE A 8 -27.13 7.23 -11.34
CA ILE A 8 -27.10 7.46 -9.89
C ILE A 8 -26.39 6.29 -9.17
N HIS A 9 -26.32 5.11 -9.78
CA HIS A 9 -25.63 3.94 -9.23
C HIS A 9 -24.11 3.93 -9.50
N GLU A 10 -23.55 4.87 -10.27
CA GLU A 10 -22.10 4.93 -10.48
C GLU A 10 -21.34 5.26 -9.18
N LYS A 11 -21.97 6.02 -8.27
CA LYS A 11 -21.40 6.34 -6.95
C LYS A 11 -21.47 5.19 -5.96
N ASP A 12 -22.51 4.35 -6.03
CA ASP A 12 -22.64 3.17 -5.17
C ASP A 12 -21.50 2.18 -5.42
N ARG A 13 -20.97 2.18 -6.65
CA ARG A 13 -19.82 1.37 -7.06
C ARG A 13 -18.46 1.93 -6.65
N LYS A 14 -18.42 3.10 -5.99
CA LYS A 14 -17.15 3.75 -5.64
C LYS A 14 -16.81 3.54 -4.16
N TYR A 15 -15.91 2.60 -3.87
CA TYR A 15 -15.42 2.35 -2.52
C TYR A 15 -14.27 3.27 -2.16
N THR A 16 -14.40 3.99 -1.05
CA THR A 16 -13.35 4.91 -0.60
C THR A 16 -12.49 4.24 0.48
N GLN A 17 -11.18 4.19 0.26
CA GLN A 17 -10.21 3.65 1.20
C GLN A 17 -9.32 4.75 1.75
N THR A 18 -9.44 4.95 3.05
CA THR A 18 -8.58 5.88 3.79
C THR A 18 -7.34 5.17 4.32
N TYR A 19 -6.18 5.77 4.07
CA TYR A 19 -4.88 5.37 4.60
C TYR A 19 -4.38 6.42 5.60
N ALA A 20 -4.39 6.08 6.88
CA ALA A 20 -3.77 6.89 7.94
C ALA A 20 -2.24 6.70 7.92
N LEU A 21 -1.55 7.39 7.01
CA LEU A 21 -0.11 7.16 6.72
C LEU A 21 0.82 7.56 7.86
N ASN A 22 0.33 8.38 8.79
CA ASN A 22 1.00 8.66 10.06
C ASN A 22 0.99 7.47 11.04
N THR A 23 0.33 6.34 10.69
CA THR A 23 0.31 5.12 11.50
C THR A 23 0.94 3.94 10.76
N PRO A 24 1.63 3.02 11.48
CA PRO A 24 2.17 1.80 10.87
C PRO A 24 1.10 0.95 10.16
N LYS A 25 -0.12 0.91 10.70
CA LYS A 25 -1.25 0.18 10.12
C LYS A 25 -1.74 0.78 8.80
N GLY A 26 -1.69 2.10 8.66
CA GLY A 26 -2.00 2.77 7.39
C GLY A 26 -0.94 2.48 6.33
N VAL A 27 0.33 2.56 6.70
CA VAL A 27 1.45 2.22 5.81
C VAL A 27 1.38 0.75 5.36
N ALA A 28 1.10 -0.18 6.27
CA ALA A 28 0.97 -1.60 5.92
C ALA A 28 -0.13 -1.84 4.87
N ARG A 29 -1.27 -1.12 4.99
CA ARG A 29 -2.33 -1.15 3.99
C ARG A 29 -1.88 -0.56 2.66
N LEU A 30 -1.20 0.58 2.67
CA LEU A 30 -0.68 1.22 1.45
C LEU A 30 0.27 0.29 0.69
N LEU A 31 1.22 -0.35 1.39
CA LEU A 31 2.18 -1.27 0.78
C LEU A 31 1.52 -2.51 0.15
N ARG A 32 0.49 -3.04 0.81
CA ARG A 32 -0.32 -4.16 0.30
C ARG A 32 -1.03 -3.78 -0.99
N ASP A 33 -1.66 -2.61 -1.01
CA ASP A 33 -2.52 -2.17 -2.12
C ASP A 33 -1.72 -1.49 -3.25
N ARG A 34 -0.39 -1.34 -3.11
CA ARG A 34 0.46 -0.55 -4.02
C ARG A 34 0.37 -0.96 -5.49
N TYR A 35 0.15 -2.24 -5.79
CA TYR A 35 0.02 -2.71 -7.18
C TYR A 35 -1.29 -2.28 -7.81
N ARG A 36 -2.37 -2.34 -7.05
CA ARG A 36 -3.67 -1.82 -7.47
C ARG A 36 -3.61 -0.30 -7.67
N ILE A 37 -2.92 0.42 -6.79
CA ILE A 37 -2.67 1.86 -6.97
C ILE A 37 -1.84 2.08 -8.25
N ALA A 38 -0.83 1.25 -8.53
CA ALA A 38 -0.02 1.37 -9.73
C ALA A 38 -0.84 1.17 -11.02
N GLU A 39 -1.84 0.29 -11.01
CA GLU A 39 -2.75 0.08 -12.15
C GLU A 39 -3.60 1.31 -12.48
N ARG A 40 -4.01 2.08 -11.46
CA ARG A 40 -4.80 3.31 -11.63
C ARG A 40 -4.07 4.37 -12.47
N ARG A 41 -2.74 4.41 -12.43
CA ARG A 41 -1.93 5.33 -13.26
C ARG A 41 -2.19 5.14 -14.76
N PHE A 42 -2.41 3.90 -15.20
CA PHE A 42 -2.71 3.59 -16.59
C PHE A 42 -4.14 3.97 -17.00
N LYS A 43 -5.00 4.31 -16.03
CA LYS A 43 -6.37 4.80 -16.24
C LYS A 43 -6.47 6.34 -16.20
N GLY A 44 -5.33 7.04 -16.18
CA GLY A 44 -5.27 8.50 -16.16
C GLY A 44 -5.31 9.12 -14.76
N ASP A 45 -5.20 8.30 -13.70
CA ASP A 45 -5.17 8.78 -12.32
C ASP A 45 -3.77 9.29 -11.96
N THR A 46 -3.57 10.60 -12.01
CA THR A 46 -2.28 11.23 -11.68
C THR A 46 -2.00 11.18 -10.18
N ALA A 47 -3.02 11.24 -9.32
CA ALA A 47 -2.87 11.15 -7.87
C ALA A 47 -2.30 9.80 -7.43
N ALA A 48 -2.63 8.72 -8.17
CA ALA A 48 -1.99 7.42 -7.96
C ALA A 48 -0.47 7.43 -8.21
N SER A 49 0.02 8.30 -9.10
CA SER A 49 1.46 8.48 -9.33
C SER A 49 2.11 9.18 -8.15
N ASP A 50 1.51 10.26 -7.65
CA ASP A 50 2.02 11.02 -6.51
C ASP A 50 2.16 10.13 -5.27
N ILE A 51 1.14 9.33 -4.97
CA ILE A 51 1.15 8.37 -3.84
C ILE A 51 2.33 7.38 -3.96
N LEU A 52 2.62 6.89 -5.16
CA LEU A 52 3.72 5.94 -5.36
C LEU A 52 5.09 6.60 -5.33
N ILE A 53 5.20 7.84 -5.81
CA ILE A 53 6.43 8.65 -5.72
C ILE A 53 6.73 8.96 -4.26
N ASP A 54 5.73 9.36 -3.48
CA ASP A 54 5.84 9.62 -2.04
C ASP A 54 6.26 8.34 -1.30
N LEU A 55 5.67 7.19 -1.65
CA LEU A 55 6.04 5.90 -1.07
C LEU A 55 7.48 5.51 -1.39
N SER A 56 7.94 5.69 -2.63
CA SER A 56 9.34 5.43 -3.00
C SER A 56 10.28 6.31 -2.20
N SER A 57 9.98 7.61 -2.16
CA SER A 57 10.77 8.61 -1.42
C SER A 57 10.84 8.29 0.07
N ALA A 58 9.73 7.79 0.65
CA ALA A 58 9.70 7.38 2.05
C ALA A 58 10.55 6.13 2.31
N ILE A 59 10.50 5.12 1.43
CA ILE A 59 11.33 3.91 1.53
C ILE A 59 12.81 4.23 1.42
N GLU A 60 13.20 5.08 0.47
CA GLU A 60 14.58 5.53 0.27
C GLU A 60 15.09 6.31 1.49
N SER A 61 14.23 7.13 2.09
CA SER A 61 14.57 7.95 3.27
C SER A 61 14.54 7.17 4.60
N ALA A 62 14.03 5.93 4.62
CA ALA A 62 13.76 5.19 5.86
C ALA A 62 15.01 4.62 6.56
N GLY A 63 16.17 4.61 5.89
CA GLY A 63 17.38 4.01 6.46
C GLY A 63 17.16 2.55 6.86
N LEU A 64 16.58 1.77 5.95
CA LEU A 64 16.31 0.35 6.18
C LEU A 64 17.63 -0.42 6.25
N THR A 65 17.73 -1.37 7.18
CA THR A 65 18.83 -2.34 7.14
C THR A 65 18.66 -3.26 5.94
N GLN A 66 19.73 -3.92 5.51
CA GLN A 66 19.65 -4.88 4.41
C GLN A 66 18.59 -5.96 4.67
N ARG A 67 18.48 -6.47 5.90
CA ARG A 67 17.47 -7.46 6.29
C ARG A 67 16.04 -6.91 6.29
N GLN A 68 15.85 -5.64 6.69
CA GLN A 68 14.56 -4.97 6.62
C GLN A 68 14.13 -4.75 5.16
N ALA A 69 15.03 -4.30 4.30
CA ALA A 69 14.77 -4.10 2.88
C ALA A 69 14.47 -5.43 2.16
N GLU A 70 15.23 -6.48 2.46
CA GLU A 70 14.99 -7.84 1.95
C GLU A 70 13.60 -8.35 2.38
N ALA A 71 13.25 -8.26 3.67
CA ALA A 71 11.94 -8.67 4.16
C ALA A 71 10.79 -7.89 3.50
N LEU A 72 10.96 -6.56 3.36
CA LEU A 72 10.00 -5.70 2.68
C LEU A 72 9.82 -6.12 1.21
N ALA A 73 10.91 -6.38 0.50
CA ALA A 73 10.88 -6.77 -0.91
C ALA A 73 10.30 -8.18 -1.13
N LEU A 74 10.43 -9.11 -0.17
CA LEU A 74 9.82 -10.44 -0.29
C LEU A 74 8.31 -10.38 -0.02
N VAL A 75 7.89 -9.68 1.04
CA VAL A 75 6.49 -9.63 1.47
C VAL A 75 5.66 -8.65 0.63
N HIS A 76 6.23 -7.48 0.34
CA HIS A 76 5.59 -6.42 -0.45
C HIS A 76 6.38 -6.12 -1.72
N GLY A 77 7.01 -7.13 -2.34
CA GLY A 77 7.56 -7.02 -3.69
C GLY A 77 6.68 -7.73 -4.71
N LYS A 78 7.27 -8.12 -5.84
CA LYS A 78 6.56 -8.78 -6.95
C LYS A 78 5.91 -10.11 -6.55
N TRP A 79 6.58 -10.86 -5.69
CA TRP A 79 6.19 -12.21 -5.32
C TRP A 79 5.15 -12.26 -4.21
N GLN A 80 4.97 -11.15 -3.47
CA GLN A 80 3.99 -11.02 -2.37
C GLN A 80 3.98 -12.23 -1.43
N LEU A 81 5.16 -12.65 -1.00
CA LEU A 81 5.31 -13.87 -0.21
C LEU A 81 4.68 -13.70 1.17
N THR A 82 4.13 -14.80 1.68
CA THR A 82 3.74 -14.85 3.09
C THR A 82 4.97 -14.71 3.99
N HIS A 83 4.77 -14.30 5.25
CA HIS A 83 5.87 -14.20 6.22
C HIS A 83 6.59 -15.55 6.43
N GLN A 84 5.88 -16.66 6.28
CA GLN A 84 6.45 -17.99 6.40
C GLN A 84 7.34 -18.34 5.20
N GLU A 85 6.94 -17.97 3.99
CA GLU A 85 7.74 -18.19 2.78
C GLU A 85 8.96 -17.27 2.76
N ALA A 86 8.78 -15.98 3.07
CA ALA A 86 9.88 -15.03 3.20
C ALA A 86 10.91 -15.50 4.25
N ALA A 87 10.45 -16.07 5.37
CA ALA A 87 11.33 -16.64 6.39
C ALA A 87 12.19 -17.80 5.86
N LYS A 88 11.59 -18.69 5.05
CA LYS A 88 12.33 -19.78 4.38
C LYS A 88 13.38 -19.24 3.41
N VAL A 89 13.03 -18.22 2.62
CA VAL A 89 13.96 -17.58 1.68
C VAL A 89 15.12 -16.90 2.41
N MET A 90 14.83 -16.19 3.51
CA MET A 90 15.82 -15.44 4.29
C MET A 90 16.66 -16.30 5.23
N GLY A 91 16.27 -17.57 5.47
CA GLY A 91 16.93 -18.45 6.43
C GLY A 91 16.73 -18.04 7.90
N VAL A 92 15.61 -17.40 8.22
CA VAL A 92 15.30 -16.90 9.58
C VAL A 92 13.95 -17.43 10.08
N GLY A 93 13.61 -17.14 11.33
CA GLY A 93 12.29 -17.47 11.87
C GLY A 93 11.19 -16.53 11.34
N ARG A 94 9.96 -17.04 11.19
CA ARG A 94 8.77 -16.22 10.84
C ARG A 94 8.63 -14.97 11.70
N ARG A 95 8.85 -15.10 13.02
CA ARG A 95 8.78 -13.97 13.97
C ARG A 95 9.78 -12.86 13.63
N SER A 96 10.98 -13.20 13.17
CA SER A 96 11.98 -12.23 12.74
C SER A 96 11.51 -11.45 11.51
N VAL A 97 10.92 -12.12 10.51
CA VAL A 97 10.36 -11.44 9.34
C VAL A 97 9.24 -10.48 9.74
N THR A 98 8.31 -10.93 10.60
CA THR A 98 7.24 -10.07 11.12
C THR A 98 7.81 -8.86 11.85
N GLN A 99 8.86 -9.04 12.65
CA GLN A 99 9.53 -7.93 13.33
C GLN A 99 10.14 -6.95 12.33
N PHE A 100 10.93 -7.44 11.36
CA PHE A 100 11.57 -6.58 10.35
C PHE A 100 10.54 -5.75 9.58
N VAL A 101 9.44 -6.38 9.14
CA VAL A 101 8.37 -5.71 8.39
C VAL A 101 7.63 -4.69 9.27
N ASN A 102 7.35 -5.00 10.54
CA ASN A 102 6.72 -4.06 11.45
C ASN A 102 7.61 -2.85 11.77
N GLU A 103 8.92 -3.06 11.92
CA GLU A 103 9.89 -1.98 12.10
C GLU A 103 9.93 -1.06 10.87
N VAL A 104 9.86 -1.62 9.66
CA VAL A 104 9.75 -0.85 8.41
C VAL A 104 8.49 0.02 8.43
N TYR A 105 7.32 -0.54 8.79
CA TYR A 105 6.09 0.24 8.88
C TYR A 105 6.20 1.42 9.85
N GLY A 106 6.85 1.21 11.00
CA GLY A 106 7.12 2.27 11.97
C GLY A 106 7.99 3.38 11.40
N LYS A 107 9.08 3.03 10.72
CA LYS A 107 10.00 3.99 10.08
C LYS A 107 9.30 4.82 9.00
N LEU A 108 8.52 4.18 8.14
CA LEU A 108 7.77 4.85 7.09
C LEU A 108 6.68 5.77 7.67
N ALA A 109 5.95 5.30 8.70
CA ALA A 109 4.94 6.12 9.36
C ALA A 109 5.54 7.37 10.02
N ALA A 110 6.74 7.26 10.59
CA ALA A 110 7.46 8.40 11.15
C ALA A 110 7.84 9.44 10.08
N ILE A 111 8.22 8.99 8.87
CA ILE A 111 8.51 9.88 7.73
C ILE A 111 7.25 10.61 7.27
N TYR A 112 6.16 9.89 7.03
CA TYR A 112 4.88 10.51 6.64
C TYR A 112 4.39 11.49 7.70
N LYS A 113 4.53 11.16 8.98
CA LYS A 113 4.23 12.07 10.08
C LYS A 113 5.10 13.34 10.03
N ARG A 114 6.40 13.22 9.73
CA ARG A 114 7.32 14.35 9.57
C ARG A 114 6.96 15.23 8.38
N TRP A 115 6.48 14.64 7.29
CA TRP A 115 5.97 15.36 6.11
C TRP A 115 4.57 15.95 6.32
N ASN A 116 4.00 15.81 7.53
CA ASN A 116 2.66 16.26 7.88
C ASN A 116 1.55 15.63 7.03
N TYR A 117 1.76 14.41 6.53
CA TYR A 117 0.70 13.61 5.93
C TYR A 117 -0.21 13.05 7.04
N GLY A 118 -1.50 13.35 6.97
CA GLY A 118 -2.52 12.86 7.90
C GLY A 118 -3.23 11.61 7.38
N GLU A 119 -4.27 11.82 6.57
CA GLU A 119 -5.07 10.78 5.95
C GLU A 119 -5.09 10.98 4.44
N ILE A 120 -4.79 9.92 3.68
CA ILE A 120 -5.00 9.91 2.23
C ILE A 120 -6.26 9.11 1.95
N ILE A 121 -7.19 9.71 1.22
CA ILE A 121 -8.44 9.09 0.79
C ILE A 121 -8.29 8.66 -0.67
N VAL A 122 -8.51 7.38 -0.95
CA VAL A 122 -8.43 6.79 -2.29
C VAL A 122 -9.79 6.25 -2.70
N GLU A 123 -10.34 6.70 -3.82
CA GLU A 123 -11.56 6.13 -4.39
C GLU A 123 -11.24 4.93 -5.31
N TYR A 124 -12.01 3.85 -5.17
CA TYR A 124 -11.96 2.62 -5.97
C TYR A 124 -13.28 2.43 -6.71
N THR A 125 -13.29 1.77 -7.86
CA THR A 125 -14.52 1.32 -8.54
C THR A 125 -14.73 -0.20 -8.39
N GLU A 126 -15.97 -0.66 -8.20
CA GLU A 126 -16.37 -2.05 -7.86
C GLU A 126 -15.80 -3.17 -8.74
N THR A 127 -15.36 -2.89 -9.96
CA THR A 127 -14.73 -3.89 -10.83
C THR A 127 -13.42 -4.47 -10.28
N GLU A 128 -12.91 -3.93 -9.17
CA GLU A 128 -11.65 -4.31 -8.54
C GLU A 128 -11.79 -4.79 -7.08
N GLY A 129 -13.01 -4.83 -6.51
CA GLY A 129 -13.25 -5.12 -5.09
C GLY A 129 -13.36 -6.61 -4.73
N GLU A 130 -13.45 -7.48 -5.72
CA GLU A 130 -13.94 -8.85 -5.52
C GLU A 130 -12.87 -9.92 -5.85
N ARG A 131 -11.68 -9.82 -5.27
CA ARG A 131 -10.80 -10.98 -5.09
C ARG A 131 -10.06 -10.88 -3.77
N ASP A 132 -10.16 -11.96 -2.99
CA ASP A 132 -9.34 -12.31 -1.83
C ASP A 132 -9.88 -11.89 -0.45
N ILE A 133 -11.10 -12.35 -0.15
CA ILE A 133 -11.46 -12.84 1.19
C ILE A 133 -11.26 -14.36 1.24
N GLU A 134 -10.01 -14.83 1.24
CA GLU A 134 -9.63 -16.13 1.84
C GLU A 134 -8.13 -16.37 1.63
N ARG A 135 -7.33 -16.11 2.67
CA ARG A 135 -6.19 -16.95 3.11
C ARG A 135 -5.53 -16.41 4.37
#